data_AF-X1KCF2-F1
#
_entry.id   AF-X1KCF2-F1
#
_cell.length_a   1.000
_cell.length_b   1.000
_cell.length_c   1.000
_cell.angle_alpha   90.00
_cell.angle_beta   90.00
_cell.angle_gamma   90.00
#
_symmetry.space_group_name_H-M   'P 1'
#
loop_
_entity.id
_entity.type
_entity.pdbx_description
1 polymer ?
#
loop_
_entity_poly.entity_id
_entity_poly.type
_entity_poly.pdbx_seq_one_letter_code
_entity_poly.pdbx_strand_id
1 'polypeptide(L)'
;MNNSKKLKIGLIFVLLSVVLTAAVIAQDPWDDYYGADEAAGWALFGLGLLCIIPVIWLIIAILIAIWVYRDAEKRGSSGVLWLIIVIIAGIIGLIIWLVVRPPIGGAPV
;
A
#
# COMPACT_ATOMS: atom_id res chain seq x y z
N MET A 1 1.51 10.61 14.76
CA MET A 1 2.74 9.78 14.77
C MET A 1 3.86 10.58 14.13
N ASN A 2 4.96 10.87 14.85
CA ASN A 2 6.06 11.69 14.34
C ASN A 2 6.87 10.96 13.24
N ASN A 3 7.58 11.71 12.41
CA ASN A 3 8.32 11.14 11.26
C ASN A 3 9.38 10.11 11.69
N SER A 4 9.92 10.23 12.90
CA SER A 4 10.82 9.24 13.48
C SER A 4 10.14 7.91 13.84
N LYS A 5 8.86 7.90 14.23
CA LYS A 5 8.09 6.65 14.44
C LYS A 5 7.76 5.96 13.12
N LYS A 6 7.42 6.71 12.07
CA LYS A 6 7.17 6.15 10.72
C LYS A 6 8.42 5.47 10.15
N LEU A 7 9.57 6.12 10.30
CA LEU A 7 10.86 5.55 9.90
C LEU A 7 11.19 4.27 10.67
N LYS A 8 11.00 4.27 11.99
CA LYS A 8 11.25 3.08 12.84
C LYS A 8 10.33 1.91 12.48
N ILE A 9 9.05 2.18 12.21
CA ILE A 9 8.09 1.15 11.78
C ILE A 9 8.48 0.56 10.43
N GLY A 10 8.86 1.39 9.46
CA GLY A 10 9.38 0.92 8.18
C GLY A 10 10.65 0.08 8.34
N LEU A 11 11.57 0.51 9.20
CA LEU A 11 12.84 -0.18 9.45
C LEU A 11 12.63 -1.53 10.16
N ILE A 12 11.68 -1.61 11.10
CA ILE A 12 11.25 -2.87 11.71
C ILE A 12 10.65 -3.81 10.66
N PHE A 13 9.82 -3.30 9.75
CA PHE A 13 9.20 -4.11 8.69
C PHE A 13 10.24 -4.68 7.71
N VAL A 14 11.24 -3.87 7.36
CA VAL A 14 12.39 -4.32 6.53
C VAL A 14 13.23 -5.36 7.27
N LEU A 15 13.50 -5.18 8.56
CA LEU A 15 14.23 -6.19 9.34
C LEU A 15 13.45 -7.50 9.44
N LEU A 16 12.12 -7.42 9.62
CA LEU A 16 11.25 -8.59 9.67
C LEU A 16 11.23 -9.36 8.34
N SER A 17 11.20 -8.66 7.21
CA SER A 17 11.22 -9.32 5.89
C SER A 17 12.56 -10.03 5.62
N VAL A 18 13.68 -9.44 6.03
CA VAL A 18 15.00 -10.08 5.93
C VAL A 18 15.05 -11.38 6.73
N VAL A 19 14.53 -11.38 7.96
CA VAL A 19 14.50 -12.58 8.82
C VAL A 19 13.61 -13.68 8.24
N LEU A 20 12.46 -13.32 7.67
CA LEU A 20 11.55 -14.29 7.04
C LEU A 20 12.17 -14.94 5.81
N THR A 21 12.86 -14.17 4.95
CA THR A 21 13.58 -14.72 3.80
C THR A 21 14.73 -15.62 4.24
N ALA A 22 15.47 -15.23 5.30
CA ALA A 22 16.54 -16.04 5.88
C ALA A 22 16.03 -17.38 6.47
N ALA A 23 14.83 -17.38 7.04
CA ALA A 23 14.20 -18.61 7.52
C ALA A 23 13.72 -19.52 6.37
N VAL A 24 13.21 -18.95 5.28
CA VAL A 24 12.80 -19.70 4.09
C VAL A 24 13.99 -20.36 3.40
N ILE A 25 15.12 -19.66 3.24
CA ILE A 25 16.35 -20.27 2.69
C ILE A 25 16.94 -21.35 3.62
N ALA A 26 16.69 -21.29 4.93
CA ALA A 26 17.16 -22.29 5.88
C ALA A 26 16.30 -23.56 5.90
N GLN A 27 15.16 -23.59 5.20
CA GLN A 27 14.23 -24.73 5.17
C GLN A 27 14.38 -25.64 3.94
N ASP A 28 15.42 -25.48 3.12
CA ASP A 28 15.63 -26.37 1.97
C ASP A 28 16.16 -27.76 2.41
N PRO A 29 15.51 -28.88 2.05
CA PRO A 29 16.05 -30.24 2.19
C PRO A 29 16.88 -30.74 0.98
N TRP A 30 17.01 -29.94 -0.09
CA TRP A 30 17.50 -30.35 -1.41
C TRP A 30 18.85 -29.70 -1.78
N ASP A 31 19.79 -29.73 -0.84
CA ASP A 31 21.08 -29.00 -0.87
C ASP A 31 22.07 -29.44 -1.98
N ASP A 32 21.75 -30.47 -2.77
CA ASP A 32 22.70 -31.06 -3.74
C ASP A 32 22.53 -30.54 -5.19
N TYR A 33 21.44 -29.83 -5.53
CA TYR A 33 21.12 -29.46 -6.92
C TYR A 33 21.28 -27.97 -7.28
N TYR A 34 21.16 -27.06 -6.32
CA TYR A 34 21.19 -25.62 -6.57
C TYR A 34 22.53 -25.01 -6.14
N GLY A 35 23.20 -24.30 -7.06
CA GLY A 35 24.38 -23.49 -6.75
C GLY A 35 24.04 -22.33 -5.81
N ALA A 36 25.01 -21.89 -4.99
CA ALA A 36 24.85 -20.79 -4.03
C ALA A 36 24.38 -19.46 -4.66
N ASP A 37 24.57 -19.30 -5.97
CA ASP A 37 24.11 -18.16 -6.78
C ASP A 37 22.59 -18.16 -7.04
N GLU A 38 21.96 -19.33 -7.14
CA GLU A 38 20.52 -19.44 -7.39
C GLU A 38 19.69 -19.16 -6.12
N ALA A 39 20.12 -19.67 -4.97
CA ALA A 39 19.51 -19.38 -3.67
C ALA A 39 19.55 -17.88 -3.34
N ALA A 40 20.65 -17.20 -3.67
CA ALA A 40 20.76 -15.74 -3.55
C ALA A 40 19.79 -15.00 -4.49
N GLY A 41 19.57 -15.52 -5.70
CA GLY A 41 18.60 -14.99 -6.66
C GLY A 41 17.15 -15.02 -6.13
N TRP A 42 16.71 -16.17 -5.60
CA TRP A 42 15.37 -16.30 -5.00
C TRP A 42 15.20 -15.44 -3.74
N ALA A 43 16.24 -15.35 -2.90
CA ALA A 43 16.22 -14.50 -1.72
C ALA A 43 16.09 -13.02 -2.08
N LEU A 44 16.85 -12.53 -3.07
CA LEU A 44 16.76 -11.15 -3.57
C LEU A 44 15.44 -10.87 -4.28
N PHE A 45 14.91 -11.83 -5.03
CA PHE A 45 13.61 -11.71 -5.69
C PHE A 45 12.46 -11.62 -4.68
N GLY A 46 12.49 -12.45 -3.64
CA GLY A 46 11.55 -12.41 -2.52
C GLY A 46 11.61 -11.10 -1.74
N LEU A 47 12.81 -10.62 -1.38
CA LEU A 47 13.01 -9.35 -0.67
C LEU A 47 12.64 -8.14 -1.53
N GLY A 48 12.93 -8.19 -2.83
CA GLY A 48 12.60 -7.14 -3.80
C GLY A 48 11.09 -6.98 -3.97
N LEU A 49 10.35 -8.08 -4.18
CA LEU A 49 8.89 -8.04 -4.31
C LEU A 49 8.21 -7.60 -3.01
N LEU A 50 8.66 -8.09 -1.84
CA LEU A 50 8.11 -7.70 -0.54
C LEU A 50 8.26 -6.20 -0.24
N CYS A 51 9.29 -5.55 -0.76
CA CYS A 51 9.50 -4.12 -0.59
C CYS A 51 8.78 -3.28 -1.66
N ILE A 52 8.69 -3.76 -2.90
CA ILE A 52 8.12 -3.00 -4.02
C ILE A 52 6.58 -3.00 -3.99
N ILE A 53 5.95 -4.12 -3.67
CA ILE A 53 4.47 -4.25 -3.62
C ILE A 53 3.81 -3.21 -2.69
N PRO A 54 4.23 -3.02 -1.42
CA PRO A 54 3.62 -2.02 -0.55
C PRO A 54 3.87 -0.58 -1.01
N VAL A 55 5.00 -0.31 -1.69
CA VAL A 55 5.29 1.01 -2.27
C VAL A 55 4.35 1.31 -3.42
N ILE A 56 4.15 0.36 -4.33
CA ILE A 56 3.18 0.49 -5.43
C ILE A 56 1.76 0.69 -4.86
N TRP A 57 1.39 -0.10 -3.86
CA TRP A 57 0.09 0.03 -3.20
C TRP A 57 -0.11 1.40 -2.56
N LEU A 58 0.92 1.95 -1.91
CA LEU A 58 0.89 3.29 -1.33
C LEU A 58 0.70 4.36 -2.40
N ILE A 59 1.41 4.25 -3.53
CA ILE A 59 1.27 5.18 -4.67
C ILE A 59 -0.18 5.15 -5.19
N ILE A 60 -0.74 3.95 -5.40
CA ILE A 60 -2.12 3.78 -5.85
C ILE A 60 -3.11 4.39 -4.84
N ALA A 61 -2.93 4.13 -3.54
CA ALA A 61 -3.77 4.69 -2.49
C ALA A 61 -3.74 6.22 -2.47
N ILE A 62 -2.57 6.84 -2.66
CA ILE A 62 -2.42 8.30 -2.74
C ILE A 62 -3.12 8.84 -3.99
N LEU A 63 -2.96 8.19 -5.15
CA LEU A 63 -3.64 8.58 -6.39
C LEU A 63 -5.16 8.52 -6.25
N ILE A 64 -5.69 7.46 -5.61
CA ILE A 64 -7.11 7.33 -5.30
C ILE A 64 -7.58 8.44 -4.35
N ALA A 65 -6.83 8.74 -3.29
CA ALA A 65 -7.19 9.81 -2.36
C ALA A 65 -7.26 11.19 -3.05
N ILE A 66 -6.27 11.50 -3.88
CA ILE A 66 -6.26 12.74 -4.69
C ILE A 66 -7.44 12.75 -5.66
N TRP A 67 -7.75 11.61 -6.29
CA TRP A 67 -8.88 11.49 -7.20
C TRP A 67 -10.22 11.74 -6.50
N VAL A 68 -10.47 11.12 -5.34
CA VAL A 68 -11.69 11.32 -4.56
C VAL A 68 -11.86 12.78 -4.15
N TYR A 69 -10.79 13.41 -3.65
CA TYR A 69 -10.81 14.83 -3.30
C TYR A 69 -11.26 15.69 -4.48
N ARG A 70 -10.62 15.52 -5.64
CA ARG A 70 -10.94 16.31 -6.85
C ARG A 70 -12.33 15.98 -7.40
N ASP A 71 -12.76 14.73 -7.32
CA ASP A 71 -14.09 14.30 -7.79
C ASP A 71 -15.19 14.89 -6.90
N ALA A 72 -14.99 14.93 -5.59
CA ALA A 72 -15.93 15.53 -4.65
C ALA A 72 -16.07 17.05 -4.83
N GLU A 73 -14.95 17.77 -4.94
CA GLU A 73 -14.95 19.21 -5.21
C GLU A 73 -15.68 19.56 -6.52
N LYS A 74 -15.47 18.76 -7.58
CA LYS A 74 -16.17 18.94 -8.87
C LYS A 74 -17.68 18.74 -8.78
N ARG A 75 -18.15 17.98 -7.79
CA ARG A 75 -19.57 17.67 -7.58
C ARG A 75 -20.20 18.55 -6.49
N GLY A 76 -19.52 19.62 -6.07
CA GLY A 76 -20.02 20.53 -5.03
C GLY A 76 -20.08 19.93 -3.63
N SER A 77 -19.43 18.77 -3.42
CA SER A 77 -19.29 18.13 -2.11
C SER A 77 -17.95 18.49 -1.47
N SER A 78 -17.87 18.49 -0.14
CA SER A 78 -16.61 18.78 0.55
C SER A 78 -15.56 17.69 0.26
N GLY A 79 -14.56 18.01 -0.55
CA GLY A 79 -13.52 17.05 -0.92
C GLY A 79 -12.62 16.68 0.25
N VAL A 80 -12.36 17.60 1.17
CA VAL A 80 -11.60 17.33 2.40
C VAL A 80 -12.31 16.29 3.25
N LEU A 81 -13.63 16.40 3.42
CA LEU A 81 -14.41 15.47 4.23
C LEU A 81 -14.38 14.06 3.64
N TRP A 82 -14.58 13.94 2.32
CA TRP A 82 -14.52 12.65 1.63
C TRP A 82 -13.10 12.04 1.62
N LEU A 83 -12.05 12.86 1.51
CA LEU A 83 -10.68 12.40 1.63
C LEU A 83 -10.39 11.80 3.01
N ILE A 84 -10.86 12.44 4.09
CA ILE A 84 -10.69 11.92 5.46
C ILE A 84 -11.41 10.57 5.61
N ILE A 85 -12.64 10.45 5.09
CA ILE A 85 -13.41 9.19 5.13
C ILE A 85 -12.66 8.08 4.41
N VAL A 86 -12.12 8.33 3.21
CA VAL A 86 -11.39 7.32 2.44
C VAL A 86 -10.07 6.93 3.10
N ILE A 87 -9.38 7.85 3.77
CA ILE A 87 -8.15 7.51 4.51
C ILE A 87 -8.44 6.63 5.73
N ILE A 88 -9.54 6.88 6.45
CA ILE A 88 -9.88 6.13 7.67
C ILE A 88 -10.54 4.78 7.34
N ALA A 89 -11.51 4.78 6.42
CA ALA A 89 -12.26 3.58 6.06
C ALA A 89 -11.60 2.78 4.91
N GLY A 90 -10.52 3.30 4.31
CA GLY A 90 -9.80 2.66 3.23
C GLY A 90 -10.68 2.40 2.01
N ILE A 91 -10.62 1.17 1.50
CA ILE A 91 -11.44 0.71 0.36
C ILE A 91 -12.94 0.87 0.64
N ILE A 92 -13.38 0.68 1.89
CA ILE A 92 -14.80 0.84 2.25
C ILE A 92 -15.24 2.29 2.04
N GLY A 93 -14.42 3.26 2.43
CA GLY A 93 -14.70 4.69 2.20
C GLY A 93 -14.79 5.03 0.72
N LEU A 94 -13.93 4.41 -0.11
CA LEU A 94 -13.97 4.58 -1.57
C LEU A 94 -15.27 4.03 -2.17
N ILE A 95 -15.71 2.85 -1.73
CA ILE A 95 -16.97 2.25 -2.17
C ILE A 95 -18.14 3.16 -1.78
N ILE A 96 -18.18 3.66 -0.54
CA ILE A 96 -19.23 4.57 -0.07
C ILE A 96 -19.26 5.84 -0.93
N TRP A 97 -18.10 6.44 -1.22
CA TRP A 97 -18.03 7.60 -2.12
C TRP A 97 -18.65 7.30 -3.49
N LEU A 98 -18.26 6.17 -4.11
CA LEU A 98 -18.77 5.79 -5.43
C LEU A 98 -20.29 5.60 -5.46
N VAL A 99 -20.88 5.13 -4.36
CA VAL A 99 -22.33 4.92 -4.24
C VAL A 99 -23.09 6.23 -4.00
N VAL A 100 -22.57 7.09 -3.11
CA VAL A 100 -23.25 8.33 -2.69
C VAL A 100 -22.94 9.51 -3.60
N ARG A 101 -21.95 9.39 -4.50
CA ARG A 101 -21.46 10.53 -5.30
C ARG A 101 -22.60 11.23 -6.07
N PRO A 102 -22.75 12.55 -5.95
CA PRO A 102 -23.77 13.29 -6.69
C PRO A 102 -23.44 13.39 -8.19
N PRO A 103 -24.42 13.62 -9.08
CA PRO A 103 -24.15 13.90 -10.49
C PRO A 103 -23.34 15.19 -10.65
N ILE A 104 -22.54 15.26 -11.73
CA ILE A 104 -21.71 16.43 -12.02
C ILE A 104 -22.64 17.61 -12.35
N GLY A 105 -22.56 18.69 -11.57
CA GLY A 105 -23.41 19.87 -11.73
C GLY A 105 -24.73 19.84 -10.93
N GLY A 106 -24.92 18.90 -10.00
CA GLY A 106 -26.05 18.93 -9.07
C GLY A 106 -25.95 20.13 -8.13
N ALA A 107 -26.73 21.18 -8.40
CA ALA A 107 -26.87 22.32 -7.51
C ALA A 107 -27.38 21.86 -6.12
N PRO A 108 -26.97 22.52 -5.02
CA PRO A 108 -27.58 22.28 -3.72
C PRO A 108 -29.07 22.66 -3.81
N VAL A 109 -29.95 21.69 -3.53
CA VAL A 109 -31.36 21.97 -3.18
C VAL A 109 -31.45 22.42 -1.73
#